data_AF-A0A7S3IF37-F1
#
_entry.id   AF-A0A7S3IF37-F1
#
_cell.length_a   1.000
_cell.length_b   1.000
_cell.length_c   1.000
_cell.angle_alpha   90.00
_cell.angle_beta   90.00
_cell.angle_gamma   90.00
#
_symmetry.space_group_name_H-M   'P 1'
#
loop_
_entity.id
_entity.type
_entity.pdbx_description
1 polymer ?
#
loop_
_entity_poly.entity_id
_entity_poly.type
_entity_poly.pdbx_seq_one_letter_code
_entity_poly.pdbx_strand_id
1 'polypeptide(L)'
;RAGTIPKPATNPEQFRIYSHQLCPFAQRAVLSFQAKQIPFQNCQTNVDQKAQWHKDVNGGLVPVLETPAGDLIPESAVVAQFAQDYQEPGTGLKFWPNEGKVGDAAAAALAAKQRLLVA
;
A
#
# COMPACT_ATOMS: atom_id res chain seq x y z
N ARG A 1 6.30 -25.14 -1.67
CA ARG A 1 7.79 -25.25 -1.72
C ARG A 1 8.36 -23.84 -1.80
N ALA A 2 9.42 -23.49 -1.06
CA ALA A 2 10.03 -22.17 -1.20
C ALA A 2 10.73 -22.09 -2.56
N GLY A 3 10.48 -21.03 -3.34
CA GLY A 3 11.22 -20.77 -4.59
C GLY A 3 12.58 -20.15 -4.31
N THR A 4 13.55 -20.38 -5.20
CA THR A 4 14.90 -19.79 -5.19
C THR A 4 14.95 -18.40 -5.84
N ILE A 5 13.79 -17.77 -6.04
CA ILE A 5 13.69 -16.47 -6.72
C ILE A 5 14.36 -15.41 -5.82
N PRO A 6 15.44 -14.74 -6.27
CA PRO A 6 16.11 -13.72 -5.47
C PRO A 6 15.21 -12.49 -5.29
N LYS A 7 15.42 -11.73 -4.20
CA LYS A 7 14.75 -10.44 -4.03
C LYS A 7 15.22 -9.49 -5.14
N PRO A 8 14.31 -8.77 -5.83
CA PRO A 8 14.71 -7.71 -6.73
C PRO A 8 15.55 -6.66 -5.99
N ALA A 9 16.42 -5.94 -6.72
CA ALA A 9 17.16 -4.83 -6.15
C ALA A 9 16.18 -3.79 -5.58
N THR A 10 16.51 -3.23 -4.42
CA THR A 10 15.73 -2.17 -3.78
C THR A 10 15.62 -0.98 -4.73
N ASN A 11 14.43 -0.38 -4.80
CA ASN A 11 14.18 0.78 -5.64
C ASN A 11 14.47 2.06 -4.84
N PRO A 12 15.53 2.83 -5.17
CA PRO A 12 15.86 4.05 -4.43
C PRO A 12 14.96 5.25 -4.80
N GLU A 13 14.17 5.17 -5.87
CA GLU A 13 13.38 6.31 -6.37
C GLU A 13 11.94 6.33 -5.84
N GLN A 14 11.39 5.17 -5.50
CA GLN A 14 9.99 5.04 -5.10
C GLN A 14 9.77 3.87 -4.14
N PHE A 15 8.72 3.99 -3.34
CA PHE A 15 8.22 2.88 -2.53
C PHE A 15 7.84 1.70 -3.42
N ARG A 16 8.04 0.48 -2.92
CA ARG A 16 7.57 -0.73 -3.59
C ARG A 16 6.63 -1.51 -2.68
N ILE A 17 5.45 -1.86 -3.18
CA ILE A 17 4.49 -2.70 -2.46
C ILE A 17 4.49 -4.08 -3.12
N TYR A 18 4.95 -5.09 -2.38
CA TYR A 18 4.75 -6.49 -2.76
C TYR A 18 3.31 -6.88 -2.44
N SER A 19 2.52 -7.11 -3.48
CA SER A 19 1.07 -7.30 -3.39
C SER A 19 0.61 -8.57 -4.11
N HIS A 20 -0.69 -8.86 -4.01
CA HIS A 20 -1.37 -9.86 -4.83
C HIS A 20 -2.77 -9.37 -5.19
N GLN A 21 -3.13 -9.38 -6.48
CA GLN A 21 -4.43 -8.91 -7.00
C GLN A 21 -5.68 -9.43 -6.26
N LEU A 22 -5.68 -10.71 -5.86
CA LEU A 22 -6.81 -11.32 -5.13
C LEU A 22 -6.79 -11.10 -3.60
N CYS A 23 -5.77 -10.44 -3.05
CA CYS A 23 -5.62 -10.33 -1.60
C CYS A 23 -6.25 -9.03 -1.08
N PRO A 24 -7.29 -9.10 -0.21
CA PRO A 24 -7.93 -7.89 0.33
C PRO A 24 -6.99 -7.08 1.22
N PHE A 25 -6.06 -7.73 1.93
CA PHE A 25 -5.07 -7.05 2.75
C PHE A 25 -4.04 -6.28 1.93
N ALA A 26 -3.60 -6.86 0.80
CA ALA A 26 -2.71 -6.17 -0.11
C ALA A 26 -3.40 -4.99 -0.79
N GLN A 27 -4.68 -5.18 -1.14
CA GLN A 27 -5.49 -4.12 -1.73
C GLN A 27 -5.70 -2.94 -0.77
N ARG A 28 -5.82 -3.18 0.55
CA ARG A 28 -5.82 -2.11 1.55
C ARG A 28 -4.57 -1.22 1.42
N ALA A 29 -3.38 -1.80 1.38
CA ALA A 29 -2.13 -1.04 1.27
C ALA A 29 -2.05 -0.25 -0.06
N VAL A 30 -2.37 -0.91 -1.17
CA VAL A 30 -2.40 -0.28 -2.51
C VAL A 30 -3.37 0.89 -2.55
N LEU A 31 -4.59 0.71 -2.04
CA LEU A 31 -5.60 1.78 -1.98
C LEU A 31 -5.17 2.91 -1.06
N SER A 32 -4.50 2.62 0.07
CA SER A 32 -4.00 3.66 0.96
C SER A 32 -2.99 4.57 0.26
N PHE A 33 -2.00 3.99 -0.44
CA PHE A 33 -1.02 4.77 -1.20
C PHE A 33 -1.65 5.53 -2.36
N GLN A 34 -2.57 4.91 -3.11
CA GLN A 34 -3.30 5.57 -4.20
C GLN A 34 -4.17 6.72 -3.72
N ALA A 35 -4.92 6.52 -2.64
CA ALA A 35 -5.78 7.53 -2.05
C ALA A 35 -4.98 8.73 -1.53
N LYS A 36 -3.79 8.49 -0.98
CA LYS A 36 -2.84 9.52 -0.54
C LYS A 36 -2.00 10.12 -1.68
N GLN A 37 -2.17 9.65 -2.92
CA GLN A 37 -1.41 10.08 -4.10
C GLN A 37 0.11 9.93 -3.95
N ILE A 38 0.56 8.94 -3.17
CA ILE A 38 1.98 8.64 -2.99
C ILE A 38 2.43 7.80 -4.19
N PRO A 39 3.51 8.16 -4.91
CA PRO A 39 4.04 7.33 -6.00
C PRO A 39 4.65 6.04 -5.45
N PHE A 40 4.27 4.90 -6.01
CA PHE A 40 4.82 3.59 -5.64
C PHE A 40 4.80 2.61 -6.80
N GLN A 41 5.70 1.65 -6.76
CA GLN A 41 5.72 0.48 -7.60
C GLN A 41 4.86 -0.63 -7.00
N ASN A 42 3.82 -1.06 -7.70
CA ASN A 42 3.04 -2.23 -7.31
C ASN A 42 3.65 -3.51 -7.91
N CYS A 43 4.18 -4.40 -7.06
CA CYS A 43 4.84 -5.63 -7.48
C CYS A 43 3.97 -6.86 -7.16
N GLN A 44 3.43 -7.49 -8.20
CA GLN A 44 2.67 -8.73 -8.05
C GLN A 44 3.59 -9.87 -7.61
N THR A 45 3.25 -10.51 -6.49
CA THR A 45 4.02 -11.62 -5.91
C THR A 45 3.25 -12.93 -6.07
N ASN A 46 3.95 -14.03 -6.34
CA ASN A 46 3.35 -15.36 -6.37
C ASN A 46 3.25 -15.92 -4.94
N VAL A 47 2.02 -16.09 -4.43
CA VAL A 47 1.74 -16.60 -3.08
C VAL A 47 1.76 -18.13 -2.98
N ASP A 48 1.66 -18.84 -4.12
CA ASP A 48 1.76 -20.30 -4.17
C ASP A 48 3.24 -20.74 -4.13
N GLN A 49 4.09 -20.00 -4.84
CA GLN A 49 5.53 -20.20 -4.92
C GLN A 49 6.28 -19.08 -4.19
N LYS A 50 6.13 -19.04 -2.87
CA LYS A 50 6.78 -18.05 -2.01
C LYS A 50 8.30 -18.15 -2.10
N ALA A 51 8.97 -17.06 -2.43
CA ALA A 51 10.43 -16.96 -2.40
C ALA A 51 10.97 -17.07 -0.96
N GLN A 52 12.19 -17.57 -0.79
CA GLN A 52 12.77 -17.76 0.55
C GLN A 52 12.92 -16.43 1.31
N TRP A 53 13.49 -15.40 0.66
CA TRP A 53 13.64 -14.07 1.27
C TRP A 53 12.32 -13.49 1.78
N HIS A 54 11.22 -13.76 1.07
CA HIS A 54 9.90 -13.24 1.44
C HIS A 54 9.35 -14.00 2.66
N LYS A 55 9.67 -15.29 2.79
CA LYS A 55 9.34 -16.07 3.99
C LYS A 55 10.11 -15.59 5.21
N ASP A 56 11.36 -15.20 5.03
CA ASP A 56 12.21 -14.75 6.13
C ASP A 56 11.71 -13.40 6.72
N VAL A 57 10.97 -12.60 5.94
CA VAL A 57 10.39 -11.33 6.38
C VAL A 57 9.12 -11.51 7.20
N ASN A 58 8.13 -12.24 6.67
CA ASN A 58 6.81 -12.36 7.31
C ASN A 58 6.09 -13.69 7.00
N GLY A 59 6.84 -14.75 6.67
CA GLY A 59 6.26 -16.03 6.24
C GLY A 59 5.72 -16.02 4.79
N GLY A 60 6.07 -14.98 4.02
CA GLY A 60 5.68 -14.81 2.62
C GLY A 60 4.21 -14.46 2.49
N LEU A 61 3.75 -13.58 3.38
CA LEU A 61 2.42 -12.98 3.38
C LEU A 61 2.48 -11.63 2.68
N VAL A 62 1.36 -11.18 2.14
CA VAL A 62 1.25 -9.87 1.49
C VAL A 62 0.21 -9.02 2.24
N PRO A 63 0.37 -7.69 2.30
CA PRO A 63 1.40 -6.87 1.65
C PRO A 63 2.70 -6.74 2.46
N VAL A 64 3.78 -6.40 1.75
CA VAL A 64 5.03 -5.88 2.33
C VAL A 64 5.39 -4.60 1.59
N LEU A 65 5.62 -3.52 2.32
CA LEU A 65 6.15 -2.27 1.80
C LEU A 65 7.68 -2.29 1.89
N GLU A 66 8.36 -1.91 0.81
CA GLU A 66 9.80 -1.67 0.75
C GLU A 66 10.04 -0.16 0.59
N THR A 67 10.80 0.41 1.52
CA THR A 67 11.20 1.82 1.47
C THR A 67 12.38 2.01 0.50
N PRO A 68 12.63 3.24 0.01
CA PRO A 68 13.83 3.54 -0.75
C PRO A 68 15.15 3.24 -0.04
N ALA A 69 15.14 3.22 1.30
CA ALA A 69 16.29 2.84 2.12
C ALA A 69 16.50 1.31 2.21
N GLY A 70 15.54 0.51 1.74
CA GLY A 70 15.60 -0.95 1.75
C GLY A 70 14.91 -1.60 2.95
N ASP A 71 14.24 -0.83 3.80
CA ASP A 71 13.49 -1.36 4.93
C ASP A 71 12.23 -2.08 4.45
N LEU A 72 11.90 -3.20 5.09
CA LEU A 72 10.74 -4.02 4.78
C LEU A 72 9.71 -3.93 5.90
N ILE A 73 8.55 -3.37 5.59
CA ILE A 73 7.45 -3.11 6.53
C ILE A 73 6.29 -4.05 6.18
N PRO A 74 6.07 -5.14 6.95
CA PRO A 74 4.93 -6.01 6.77
C PRO A 74 3.67 -5.42 7.42
N GLU A 75 2.57 -6.17 7.36
CA GLU A 75 1.26 -5.84 7.93
C GLU A 75 0.50 -4.72 7.22
N SER A 76 -0.64 -5.09 6.63
CA SER A 76 -1.46 -4.15 5.86
C SER A 76 -2.03 -2.99 6.66
N ALA A 77 -2.16 -3.12 7.99
CA ALA A 77 -2.62 -2.02 8.86
C ALA A 77 -1.49 -1.02 9.10
N VAL A 78 -0.27 -1.52 9.34
CA VAL A 78 0.93 -0.72 9.55
C VAL A 78 1.29 0.03 8.26
N VAL A 79 1.22 -0.63 7.10
CA VAL A 79 1.46 0.01 5.79
C VAL A 79 0.43 1.11 5.51
N ALA A 80 -0.84 0.91 5.87
CA ALA A 80 -1.87 1.93 5.72
C ALA A 80 -1.63 3.14 6.63
N GLN A 81 -1.20 2.90 7.88
CA GLN A 81 -0.80 3.95 8.81
C GLN A 81 0.44 4.70 8.32
N PHE A 82 1.43 3.98 7.81
CA PHE A 82 2.63 4.58 7.20
C PHE A 82 2.26 5.54 6.06
N ALA A 83 1.37 5.12 5.16
CA ALA A 83 0.90 5.97 4.07
C ALA A 83 0.21 7.26 4.56
N GLN A 84 -0.46 7.19 5.71
CA GLN A 84 -1.08 8.33 6.33
C GLN A 84 -0.03 9.27 6.93
N ASP A 85 0.90 8.74 7.72
CA ASP A 85 1.91 9.54 8.41
C ASP A 85 2.93 10.16 7.44
N TYR A 86 3.17 9.50 6.29
CA TYR A 86 4.05 10.00 5.23
C TYR A 86 3.42 11.14 4.40
N GLN A 87 2.10 11.27 4.41
CA GLN A 87 1.39 12.20 3.53
C GLN A 87 1.88 13.65 3.72
N GLU A 88 2.25 14.30 2.62
CA GLU A 88 2.57 15.73 2.64
C GLU A 88 1.30 16.58 2.89
N PRO A 89 1.40 17.69 3.65
CA PRO A 89 0.27 18.57 3.87
C PRO A 89 -0.33 19.09 2.55
N GLY A 90 -1.59 18.73 2.28
CA GLY A 90 -2.35 19.22 1.11
C GLY A 90 -2.42 18.28 -0.10
N THR A 91 -1.80 17.09 -0.05
CA THR A 91 -1.91 16.07 -1.12
C THR A 91 -2.74 14.87 -0.68
N GLY A 92 -3.52 14.27 -1.57
CA GLY A 92 -4.29 13.06 -1.28
C GLY A 92 -5.55 13.20 -0.42
N LEU A 93 -6.24 12.07 -0.23
CA LEU A 93 -7.47 11.96 0.55
C LEU A 93 -7.18 11.86 2.05
N LYS A 94 -7.99 12.54 2.85
CA LYS A 94 -7.96 12.46 4.31
C LYS A 94 -8.66 11.17 4.76
N PHE A 95 -8.02 10.39 5.62
CA PHE A 95 -8.58 9.11 6.07
C PHE A 95 -9.45 9.29 7.31
N TRP A 96 -9.01 10.15 8.23
CA TRP A 96 -9.70 10.31 9.50
C TRP A 96 -10.55 11.58 9.54
N PRO A 97 -11.69 11.54 10.26
CA PRO A 97 -12.54 12.71 10.42
C PRO A 97 -11.82 13.93 11.03
N ASN A 98 -10.84 13.71 11.92
CA ASN A 98 -10.07 14.78 12.56
C ASN A 98 -9.09 15.50 11.62
N GLU A 99 -8.70 14.87 10.50
CA GLU A 99 -7.92 15.52 9.44
C GLU A 99 -8.80 16.49 8.61
N GLY A 100 -10.12 16.27 8.61
CA GLY A 100 -11.12 17.04 7.88
C GLY A 100 -11.57 18.30 8.61
N LYS A 101 -11.89 19.36 7.86
CA LYS A 101 -12.68 20.48 8.39
C LYS A 101 -14.16 20.10 8.38
N VAL A 102 -14.97 20.68 9.27
CA VAL A 102 -16.43 20.47 9.28
C VAL A 102 -16.99 20.90 7.91
N GLY A 103 -17.52 19.94 7.15
CA GLY A 103 -17.94 20.10 5.74
C GLY A 103 -17.23 19.17 4.74
N ASP A 104 -16.01 18.70 5.05
CA ASP A 104 -15.22 17.82 4.18
C ASP A 104 -15.83 16.42 4.06
N ALA A 105 -16.50 15.91 5.10
CA ALA A 105 -17.13 14.58 5.09
C ALA A 105 -18.27 14.47 4.05
N ALA A 106 -19.04 15.55 3.84
CA ALA A 106 -20.08 15.61 2.82
C ALA A 106 -19.47 15.69 1.41
N ALA A 107 -18.37 16.43 1.24
CA ALA A 107 -17.61 16.48 -0.01
C ALA A 107 -16.94 15.12 -0.34
N ALA A 108 -16.41 14.42 0.67
CA ALA A 108 -15.84 13.08 0.52
C ALA A 108 -16.90 12.04 0.14
N ALA A 109 -18.09 12.09 0.76
CA ALA A 109 -19.22 11.23 0.40
C ALA A 109 -19.74 11.48 -1.04
N LEU A 110 -19.72 12.74 -1.50
CA LEU A 110 -20.09 13.11 -2.86
C LEU A 110 -19.03 12.62 -3.88
N ALA A 111 -17.75 12.80 -3.58
CA ALA A 111 -16.65 12.32 -4.43
C ALA A 111 -16.61 10.78 -4.53
N ALA A 112 -16.89 10.08 -3.42
CA ALA A 112 -17.02 8.63 -3.41
C ALA A 112 -18.18 8.16 -4.30
N LYS A 113 -19.35 8.82 -4.21
CA LYS A 113 -20.49 8.55 -5.10
C LYS A 113 -20.20 8.84 -6.58
N GLN A 114 -19.49 9.94 -6.87
CA GLN A 114 -19.16 10.30 -8.25
C GLN A 114 -18.16 9.35 -8.89
N ARG A 115 -17.18 8.82 -8.15
CA ARG A 115 -16.19 7.86 -8.67
C ARG A 115 -16.75 6.45 -8.87
N LEU A 116 -17.75 6.05 -8.08
CA LEU A 116 -18.47 4.78 -8.23
C LEU A 116 -19.42 4.75 -9.43
N LEU A 117 -19.78 5.90 -9.99
CA LEU A 117 -20.64 6.01 -11.18
C LEU A 117 -19.85 6.04 -12.50
N VAL A 118 -18.52 6.08 -12.44
CA VAL A 118 -17.61 6.19 -13.61
C VAL A 118 -16.71 4.94 -13.73
N ALA A 119 -16.91 3.93 -12.87
CA ALA A 119 -16.33 2.59 -12.96
C ALA A 119 -17.42 1.58 -13.35
#